data_AF-A0A7C4SKT0-F1
#
_entry.id   AF-A0A7C4SKT0-F1
#
_cell.length_a   1.000
_cell.length_b   1.000
_cell.length_c   1.000
_cell.angle_alpha   90.00
_cell.angle_beta   90.00
_cell.angle_gamma   90.00
#
_symmetry.space_group_name_H-M   'P 1'
#
loop_
_entity.id
_entity.type
_entity.pdbx_description
1 polymer ?
#
loop_
_entity_poly.entity_id
_entity_poly.type
_entity_poly.pdbx_seq_one_letter_code
_entity_poly.pdbx_strand_id
1 'polypeptide(L)' 'MVGYHEPLDVVAEALNLPDLTELINWTPLLDYTIPGLPAEAGYAVAGLVGILIILGIGFLLSKIVGRT' A
#
# COMPACT_ATOMS: atom_id res chain seq x y z
N MET A 1 -16.79 -4.07 2.99
CA MET A 1 -18.06 -4.65 2.48
C MET A 1 -18.77 -5.31 3.65
N VAL A 2 -20.06 -5.02 3.89
CA VAL A 2 -20.76 -5.60 5.05
C VAL A 2 -20.89 -7.12 4.86
N GLY A 3 -20.24 -7.90 5.73
CA GLY A 3 -20.29 -9.36 5.71
C GLY A 3 -19.27 -10.06 4.81
N TYR A 4 -18.32 -9.33 4.20
CA TYR A 4 -17.18 -9.98 3.55
C TYR A 4 -16.20 -10.46 4.63
N HIS A 5 -15.93 -11.75 4.63
CA HIS A 5 -14.91 -12.38 5.45
C HIS A 5 -13.89 -12.98 4.48
N GLU A 6 -12.64 -12.51 4.52
CA GLU A 6 -11.64 -12.95 3.57
C GLU A 6 -11.36 -14.45 3.76
N PRO A 7 -11.29 -15.27 2.69
CA PRO A 7 -11.07 -16.70 2.83
C PRO A 7 -9.79 -17.06 3.62
N LEU A 8 -8.76 -16.22 3.54
CA LEU A 8 -7.52 -16.40 4.28
C LEU A 8 -7.69 -16.10 5.78
N ASP A 9 -8.45 -15.06 6.14
CA ASP A 9 -8.77 -14.75 7.53
C ASP A 9 -9.55 -15.89 8.19
N VAL A 10 -10.52 -16.48 7.48
CA VAL A 10 -11.28 -17.64 7.97
C VAL A 10 -10.35 -18.82 8.30
N VAL A 11 -9.38 -19.09 7.43
CA VAL A 11 -8.41 -20.17 7.64
C VAL A 11 -7.46 -19.83 8.78
N ALA A 12 -6.98 -18.58 8.87
CA ALA A 12 -6.11 -18.12 9.94
C ALA A 12 -6.80 -18.23 11.31
N GLU A 13 -8.07 -17.81 11.41
CA GLU A 13 -8.90 -17.94 12.61
C GLU A 13 -9.10 -19.42 12.99
N ALA A 14 -9.43 -20.28 12.01
CA ALA A 14 -9.60 -21.72 12.24
C ALA A 14 -8.30 -22.40 12.73
N LEU A 15 -7.13 -21.88 12.33
CA LEU A 15 -5.82 -22.34 12.76
C LEU A 15 -5.29 -21.58 14.00
N ASN A 16 -6.07 -20.65 14.55
CA ASN A 16 -5.70 -19.79 15.68
C ASN A 16 -4.35 -19.07 15.46
N LEU A 17 -4.13 -18.58 14.23
CA LEU A 17 -2.96 -17.80 13.84
C LEU A 17 -3.20 -16.31 14.14
N PRO A 18 -2.20 -15.60 14.70
CA PRO A 18 -2.31 -14.16 14.94
C PRO A 18 -2.24 -13.39 13.62
N ASP A 19 -2.98 -12.29 13.53
CA ASP A 19 -2.77 -11.32 12.47
C ASP A 19 -1.43 -10.60 12.69
N LEU A 20 -0.59 -10.61 11.66
CA LEU A 20 0.73 -10.00 11.67
C LEU A 20 0.78 -8.69 10.87
N THR A 21 -0.34 -8.28 10.27
CA THR A 21 -0.41 -7.14 9.35
C THR A 21 0.04 -5.84 10.01
N GLU A 22 -0.39 -5.58 11.26
CA GLU A 22 0.07 -4.40 12.01
C GLU A 22 1.50 -4.54 12.57
N LEU A 23 1.97 -5.77 12.77
CA LEU A 23 3.28 -6.05 13.34
C LEU A 23 4.40 -6.02 12.29
N ILE A 24 4.12 -6.50 11.08
CA ILE A 24 5.06 -6.69 9.98
C ILE A 24 4.52 -5.98 8.75
N ASN A 25 4.49 -4.65 8.80
CA ASN A 25 4.18 -3.81 7.64
C ASN A 25 5.44 -3.04 7.21
N TRP A 26 5.84 -3.22 5.95
CA TRP A 26 6.96 -2.49 5.35
C TRP A 26 6.50 -1.25 4.56
N THR A 27 5.21 -1.16 4.25
CA THR A 27 4.66 -0.07 3.45
C THR A 27 4.30 1.12 4.35
N PRO A 28 4.55 2.37 3.93
CA PRO A 28 4.23 3.53 4.75
C PRO A 28 2.72 3.82 4.85
N LEU A 29 1.90 3.23 3.98
CA LEU A 29 0.45 3.38 3.94
C LEU A 29 -0.22 2.01 4.05
N LEU A 30 -0.48 1.56 5.28
CA LEU A 30 -1.16 0.28 5.52
C LEU A 30 -2.54 0.31 4.85
N ASP A 31 -2.79 -0.65 3.98
CA ASP A 31 -4.02 -0.76 3.18
C ASP A 31 -4.43 0.54 2.48
N TYR A 32 -3.44 1.35 2.08
CA TYR A 32 -3.66 2.66 1.43
C TYR A 32 -4.45 3.65 2.30
N THR A 33 -4.51 3.40 3.62
CA THR A 33 -5.22 4.22 4.58
C THR A 33 -4.42 5.49 4.86
N ILE A 34 -5.12 6.63 4.84
CA ILE A 34 -4.57 7.92 5.23
C ILE A 34 -5.42 8.50 6.36
N PRO A 35 -4.84 8.85 7.52
CA PRO A 35 -5.58 9.41 8.63
C PRO A 35 -6.40 10.64 8.22
N GLY A 36 -7.70 10.61 8.49
CA GLY A 36 -8.61 11.71 8.18
C GLY A 36 -9.16 11.73 6.75
N LEU A 37 -8.86 10.74 5.91
CA LEU A 37 -9.48 10.58 4.58
C LEU A 37 -10.37 9.33 4.49
N PRO A 38 -11.44 9.39 3.67
CA PRO A 38 -12.20 8.19 3.33
C PRO A 38 -11.34 7.23 2.47
N ALA A 39 -11.66 5.94 2.54
CA ALA A 39 -10.87 4.89 1.89
C ALA A 39 -10.70 5.13 0.38
N GLU A 40 -11.76 5.56 -0.30
CA GLU A 40 -11.77 5.86 -1.73
C GLU A 40 -10.74 6.94 -2.09
N ALA A 41 -10.61 7.97 -1.25
CA ALA A 41 -9.60 9.01 -1.43
C ALA A 41 -8.19 8.51 -1.06
N GLY A 42 -8.07 7.66 -0.06
CA GLY A 42 -6.80 7.00 0.30
C GLY A 42 -6.20 6.22 -0.88
N TYR A 43 -7.02 5.41 -1.56
CA TYR A 43 -6.61 4.68 -2.77
C TYR A 43 -6.13 5.63 -3.89
N ALA A 44 -6.86 6.72 -4.14
CA ALA A 44 -6.48 7.70 -5.15
C ALA A 44 -5.13 8.38 -4.84
N VAL A 45 -4.93 8.77 -3.58
CA VAL A 45 -3.67 9.38 -3.14
C VAL A 45 -2.51 8.39 -3.24
N ALA A 46 -2.69 7.14 -2.80
CA ALA A 46 -1.65 6.12 -2.92
C ALA A 46 -1.25 5.87 -4.39
N GLY A 47 -2.23 5.88 -5.31
CA GLY A 47 -1.96 5.80 -6.76
C GLY A 47 -1.12 6.98 -7.26
N LEU A 48 -1.45 8.22 -6.86
CA LEU A 48 -0.68 9.41 -7.20
C LEU A 48 0.75 9.34 -6.65
N VAL A 49 0.93 8.90 -5.40
CA VAL A 49 2.25 8.70 -4.79
C VAL A 49 3.07 7.70 -5.60
N GLY A 50 2.48 6.58 -6.00
CA GLY A 50 3.14 5.59 -6.86
C GLY A 50 3.61 6.19 -8.20
N ILE A 51 2.76 6.96 -8.88
CA ILE A 51 3.11 7.65 -10.13
C ILE A 51 4.29 8.61 -9.92
N LEU A 52 4.25 9.43 -8.87
CA LEU A 52 5.31 10.39 -8.57
C LEU A 52 6.64 9.71 -8.27
N ILE A 53 6.62 8.58 -7.56
CA ILE A 53 7.83 7.79 -7.28
C ILE A 53 8.43 7.27 -8.59
N ILE A 54 7.62 6.67 -9.47
CA ILE A 54 8.09 6.14 -10.76
C ILE A 54 8.68 7.25 -11.63
N LEU A 55 7.98 8.38 -11.77
CA LEU A 55 8.47 9.52 -12.53
C LEU A 55 9.74 10.13 -11.93
N GLY A 56 9.81 10.22 -10.60
CA GLY A 56 10.98 10.73 -9.88
C GLY A 56 12.21 9.84 -10.09
N ILE A 57 12.05 8.52 -9.98
CA ILE A 57 13.11 7.55 -10.28
C ILE A 57 13.53 7.66 -11.75
N GLY A 58 12.57 7.68 -12.67
CA GLY A 58 12.85 7.84 -14.11
C GLY A 58 13.65 9.10 -14.40
N PHE A 59 13.24 10.23 -13.82
CA PHE A 59 13.95 11.51 -13.96
C PHE A 59 15.37 11.47 -13.38
N LEU A 60 15.54 10.91 -12.17
CA LEU A 60 16.86 10.74 -11.53
C LEU A 60 17.78 9.88 -12.40
N LEU A 61 17.28 8.76 -12.90
CA LEU A 61 18.03 7.87 -13.79
C LEU A 61 18.38 8.58 -15.10
N SER A 62 17.43 9.28 -15.73
CA SER A 62 17.70 10.07 -16.94
C SER A 62 18.78 11.12 -16.71
N LYS A 63 18.83 11.76 -15.54
CA LYS A 63 19.86 12.75 -15.19
C LYS A 63 21.23 12.12 -14.92
N ILE A 64 21.27 10.91 -14.36
CA ILE A 64 22.53 10.20 -14.06
C ILE A 64 23.10 9.54 -15.32
N VAL A 65 22.24 8.89 -16.12
CA VAL A 65 22.61 8.19 -17.36
C VAL A 65 22.86 9.19 -18.49
N GLY A 66 22.01 10.21 -18.60
CA GLY A 66 22.18 11.34 -19.50
C GLY A 66 23.18 12.36 -18.92
N ARG A 67 24.46 12.00 -18.85
CA ARG A 67 25.52 13.02 -18.88
C ARG A 67 25.47 13.69 -20.27
N THR A 68 24.77 14.81 -20.40
CA THR A 68 25.04 15.87 -21.38
C THR A 68 24.64 17.20 -20.79
#